data_AF-W6QB34-F1
#
_entry.id   AF-W6QB34-F1
#
_cell.length_a   1.000
_cell.length_b   1.000
_cell.length_c   1.000
_cell.angle_alpha   90.00
_cell.angle_beta   90.00
_cell.angle_gamma   90.00
#
_symmetry.space_group_name_H-M   'P 1'
#
loop_
_entity.id
_entity.type
_entity.pdbx_description
1 polymer ?
#
loop_
_entity_poly.entity_id
_entity_poly.type
_entity_poly.pdbx_seq_one_letter_code
_entity_poly.pdbx_strand_id
1 'polypeptide(L)'
;MIGQRFTSRVTKRAFISLRTKPLNLPPTGPTFAIPSHEVVDEERCPNYIPQHYYPARPGEILGNNYQLLAKIGWGTSSTVWLARDITRYRWQSERTVALKILNSCDAKSASDLLGIEETVAQKNPSHLGYYITRSCLESFELKTSDKMHLCLVYEAMREPMSMF
;
A
#
# COMPACT_ATOMS: atom_id res chain seq x y z
N MET A 1 38.53 40.19 17.14
CA MET A 1 37.35 40.61 16.35
C MET A 1 36.52 39.36 16.07
N ILE A 2 35.49 39.10 16.88
CA ILE A 2 34.69 37.86 16.85
C ILE A 2 33.44 38.13 16.01
N GLY A 3 33.36 37.53 14.82
CA GLY A 3 32.18 37.58 13.97
C GLY A 3 31.14 36.56 14.43
N GLN A 4 30.03 37.02 15.00
CA GLN A 4 28.90 36.15 15.32
C GLN A 4 28.17 35.77 14.02
N ARG A 5 28.08 34.46 13.75
CA ARG A 5 27.24 33.89 12.70
C ARG A 5 25.82 33.75 13.24
N PHE A 6 24.92 34.59 12.75
CA PHE A 6 23.48 34.45 12.96
C PHE A 6 23.00 33.22 12.18
N THR A 7 22.67 32.13 12.88
CA THR A 7 21.99 30.99 12.25
C THR A 7 20.49 31.22 12.38
N SER A 8 19.86 31.70 11.31
CA SER A 8 18.40 31.79 11.25
C SER A 8 17.83 30.37 11.13
N ARG A 9 17.20 29.88 12.20
CA ARG A 9 16.35 28.70 12.12
C ARG A 9 15.05 29.08 11.42
N VAL A 10 15.00 28.93 10.10
CA VAL A 10 13.73 28.98 9.37
C VAL A 10 12.94 27.72 9.72
N THR A 11 11.96 27.86 10.59
CA THR A 11 10.95 26.84 10.86
C THR A 11 10.11 26.65 9.61
N LYS A 12 10.37 25.58 8.86
CA LYS A 12 9.46 25.12 7.80
C LYS A 12 8.14 24.72 8.47
N ARG A 13 7.14 25.62 8.47
CA ARG A 13 5.77 25.27 8.83
C ARG A 13 5.33 24.16 7.88
N ALA A 14 5.25 22.94 8.39
CA ALA A 14 4.83 21.80 7.59
C ALA A 14 3.34 21.97 7.26
N PHE A 15 3.02 22.18 5.99
CA PHE A 15 1.65 22.31 5.46
C PHE A 15 0.83 21.01 5.52
N ILE A 16 1.15 20.11 6.46
CA ILE A 16 0.48 18.82 6.68
C ILE A 16 -1.01 19.03 6.99
N SER A 17 -1.37 20.15 7.65
CA SER A 17 -2.77 20.49 7.95
C SER A 17 -3.66 20.66 6.71
N LEU A 18 -3.06 20.96 5.56
CA LEU A 18 -3.76 21.14 4.29
C LEU A 18 -3.95 19.83 3.52
N ARG A 19 -3.37 18.71 4.00
CA ARG A 19 -3.59 17.39 3.42
C ARG A 19 -5.03 16.94 3.57
N THR A 20 -5.40 16.04 2.69
CA THR A 20 -6.64 15.29 2.72
C THR A 20 -6.76 14.56 4.06
N LYS A 21 -7.92 14.69 4.71
CA LYS A 21 -8.17 13.97 5.96
C LYS A 21 -8.53 12.52 5.64
N PRO A 22 -8.12 11.55 6.48
CA PRO A 22 -8.64 10.19 6.40
C PRO A 22 -10.17 10.20 6.47
N LEU A 23 -10.80 9.31 5.71
CA LEU A 23 -12.22 9.03 5.78
C LEU A 23 -12.56 8.37 7.11
N ASN A 24 -13.69 8.74 7.69
CA ASN A 24 -14.30 7.98 8.77
C ASN A 24 -15.08 6.84 8.13
N LEU A 25 -14.47 5.65 8.06
CA LEU A 25 -15.20 4.46 7.64
C LEU A 25 -16.12 4.01 8.77
N PRO A 26 -17.35 3.56 8.45
CA PRO A 26 -18.24 3.02 9.46
C PRO A 26 -17.55 1.84 10.17
N PRO A 27 -17.64 1.74 11.50
CA PRO A 27 -17.09 0.59 12.20
C PRO A 27 -17.77 -0.67 11.68
N THR A 28 -16.99 -1.74 11.50
CA THR A 28 -17.52 -3.08 11.18
C THR A 28 -18.37 -3.55 12.36
N GLY A 29 -19.67 -3.26 12.32
CA GLY A 29 -20.62 -3.67 13.34
C GLY A 29 -20.83 -5.19 13.31
N PRO A 30 -21.25 -5.81 14.43
CA PRO A 30 -21.50 -7.24 14.51
C PRO A 30 -22.55 -7.74 13.50
N THR A 31 -23.46 -6.86 13.07
CA THR A 31 -24.50 -7.16 12.06
C THR A 31 -23.92 -7.52 10.68
N PHE A 32 -22.71 -7.07 10.36
CA PHE A 32 -22.03 -7.34 9.08
C PHE A 32 -20.78 -8.21 9.24
N ALA A 33 -20.59 -8.80 10.43
CA ALA A 33 -19.46 -9.68 10.69
C ALA A 33 -19.71 -11.04 10.02
N ILE A 34 -18.74 -11.48 9.22
CA ILE A 34 -18.74 -12.82 8.64
C ILE A 34 -18.56 -13.82 9.80
N PRO A 35 -19.37 -14.90 9.87
CA PRO A 35 -19.19 -15.92 10.90
C PRO A 35 -17.78 -16.50 10.88
N SER A 36 -17.16 -16.70 12.05
CA SER A 36 -15.75 -17.14 12.15
C SER A 36 -15.44 -18.53 11.58
N HIS A 37 -16.48 -19.32 11.23
CA HIS A 37 -16.34 -20.64 10.62
C HIS A 37 -16.45 -20.59 9.10
N GLU A 38 -16.87 -19.46 8.53
CA GLU A 38 -16.96 -19.28 7.09
C GLU A 38 -15.57 -18.94 6.54
N VAL A 39 -15.03 -19.84 5.73
CA VAL A 39 -13.74 -19.64 5.07
C VAL A 39 -13.90 -18.60 3.97
N VAL A 40 -13.15 -17.50 4.07
CA VAL A 40 -13.21 -16.39 3.11
C VAL A 40 -11.88 -16.18 2.40
N ASP A 41 -11.98 -15.68 1.17
CA ASP A 41 -10.84 -15.19 0.42
C ASP A 41 -9.60 -16.12 0.45
N GLU A 42 -8.52 -15.71 1.12
CA GLU A 42 -7.19 -16.35 1.10
C GLU A 42 -7.16 -17.57 1.99
N GLU A 43 -8.13 -17.69 2.91
CA GLU A 43 -8.32 -18.88 3.73
C GLU A 43 -8.67 -20.10 2.85
N ARG A 44 -9.12 -19.87 1.61
CA ARG A 44 -9.36 -20.93 0.61
C ARG A 44 -8.08 -21.39 -0.10
N CYS A 45 -6.97 -20.66 0.05
CA CYS A 45 -5.71 -21.02 -0.60
C CYS A 45 -5.05 -22.21 0.11
N PRO A 46 -4.42 -23.13 -0.64
CA PRO A 46 -3.67 -24.22 -0.02
C PRO A 46 -2.53 -23.66 0.83
N ASN A 47 -2.28 -24.28 1.98
CA ASN A 47 -1.26 -23.87 2.95
C ASN A 47 -1.48 -22.46 3.53
N TYR A 48 -2.72 -21.98 3.62
CA TYR A 48 -3.04 -20.75 4.32
C TYR A 48 -2.61 -20.83 5.80
N ILE A 49 -1.79 -19.88 6.21
CA ILE A 49 -1.34 -19.70 7.60
C ILE A 49 -1.57 -18.22 7.92
N PRO A 50 -2.58 -17.86 8.74
CA PRO A 50 -2.94 -16.46 9.00
C PRO A 50 -1.75 -15.59 9.44
N GLN A 51 -0.84 -16.19 10.21
CA GLN A 51 0.32 -15.51 10.76
C GLN A 51 1.30 -15.04 9.68
N HIS A 52 1.26 -15.58 8.47
CA HIS A 52 2.08 -15.10 7.35
C HIS A 52 1.48 -13.88 6.67
N TYR A 53 0.19 -13.61 6.83
CA TYR A 53 -0.46 -12.47 6.21
C TYR A 53 -0.39 -11.25 7.12
N TYR A 54 -0.29 -10.07 6.50
CA TYR A 54 -0.43 -8.83 7.24
C TYR A 54 -1.91 -8.64 7.65
N PRO A 55 -2.24 -8.39 8.92
CA PRO A 55 -3.61 -8.30 9.41
C PRO A 55 -4.26 -6.94 9.09
N ALA A 56 -4.30 -6.57 7.81
CA ALA A 56 -4.83 -5.31 7.32
C ALA A 56 -6.30 -5.09 7.70
N ARG A 57 -6.64 -3.85 8.05
CA ARG A 57 -8.04 -3.47 8.35
C ARG A 57 -8.50 -2.27 7.51
N PRO A 58 -9.77 -2.23 7.07
CA PRO A 58 -10.35 -1.03 6.50
C PRO A 58 -10.15 0.18 7.42
N GLY A 59 -9.73 1.31 6.86
CA GLY A 59 -9.49 2.56 7.57
C GLY A 59 -8.08 2.72 8.13
N GLU A 60 -7.30 1.64 8.19
CA GLU A 60 -5.89 1.67 8.58
C GLU A 60 -5.06 2.55 7.63
N ILE A 61 -4.07 3.26 8.16
CA ILE A 61 -3.16 4.10 7.39
C ILE A 61 -1.80 3.41 7.30
N LEU A 62 -1.40 3.05 6.09
CA LEU A 62 -0.13 2.41 5.78
C LEU A 62 0.85 3.42 5.17
N GLY A 63 2.14 3.28 5.52
CA GLY A 63 3.21 4.16 5.03
C GLY A 63 2.98 5.65 5.33
N ASN A 64 2.16 5.99 6.33
CA ASN A 64 1.69 7.35 6.68
C ASN A 64 0.92 8.11 5.58
N ASN A 65 0.64 7.45 4.45
CA ASN A 65 0.23 8.10 3.22
C ASN A 65 -1.00 7.45 2.56
N TYR A 66 -1.33 6.22 2.93
CA TYR A 66 -2.35 5.42 2.23
C TYR A 66 -3.38 4.88 3.21
N GLN A 67 -4.61 5.35 3.11
CA GLN A 67 -5.71 4.82 3.92
C GLN A 67 -6.38 3.65 3.20
N LEU A 68 -6.40 2.46 3.81
CA LEU A 68 -7.08 1.29 3.27
C LEU A 68 -8.60 1.51 3.22
N LEU A 69 -9.21 1.18 2.09
CA LEU A 69 -10.66 1.31 1.89
C LEU A 69 -11.34 -0.06 1.86
N ALA A 70 -10.92 -0.91 0.92
CA ALA A 70 -11.51 -2.22 0.70
C ALA A 70 -10.45 -3.18 0.16
N LYS A 71 -10.60 -4.45 0.49
CA LYS A 71 -9.81 -5.51 -0.12
C LYS A 71 -10.37 -5.81 -1.50
N ILE A 72 -9.49 -5.86 -2.49
CA ILE A 72 -9.85 -6.04 -3.92
C ILE A 72 -9.16 -7.25 -4.55
N GLY A 73 -8.23 -7.88 -3.81
CA GLY A 73 -7.52 -9.05 -4.30
C GLY A 73 -6.76 -9.77 -3.18
N TRP A 74 -6.28 -10.96 -3.51
CA TRP A 74 -5.80 -11.96 -2.58
C TRP A 74 -5.22 -13.16 -3.34
N GLY A 75 -4.42 -13.95 -2.65
CA GLY A 75 -3.82 -15.18 -3.17
C GLY A 75 -2.84 -15.75 -2.15
N THR A 76 -2.11 -16.78 -2.55
CA THR A 76 -1.20 -17.55 -1.67
C THR A 76 -0.07 -16.74 -1.03
N SER A 77 0.31 -15.60 -1.61
CA SER A 77 1.51 -14.84 -1.22
C SER A 77 1.26 -13.37 -0.86
N SER A 78 0.03 -12.87 -1.02
CA SER A 78 -0.27 -11.46 -0.76
C SER A 78 -1.77 -11.19 -0.72
N THR A 79 -2.15 -10.07 -0.10
CA THR A 79 -3.45 -9.43 -0.29
C THR A 79 -3.29 -8.13 -1.06
N VAL A 80 -4.35 -7.69 -1.74
CA VAL A 80 -4.40 -6.45 -2.50
C VAL A 80 -5.56 -5.61 -2.01
N TRP A 81 -5.28 -4.35 -1.67
CA TRP A 81 -6.23 -3.42 -1.10
C TRP A 81 -6.34 -2.16 -1.96
N LEU A 82 -7.56 -1.71 -2.21
CA LEU A 82 -7.81 -0.36 -2.66
C LEU A 82 -7.53 0.59 -1.50
N ALA A 83 -6.73 1.61 -1.74
CA ALA A 83 -6.42 2.63 -0.75
C ALA A 83 -6.55 4.03 -1.34
N ARG A 84 -6.81 5.00 -0.46
CA ARG A 84 -6.81 6.42 -0.77
C ARG A 84 -5.43 7.01 -0.46
N ASP A 85 -4.87 7.75 -1.40
CA ASP A 85 -3.68 8.59 -1.19
C ASP A 85 -4.09 9.85 -0.42
N ILE A 86 -3.70 9.93 0.86
CA ILE A 86 -3.98 11.07 1.75
C ILE A 86 -2.86 12.11 1.77
N THR A 87 -1.84 11.97 0.91
CA THR A 87 -0.77 12.96 0.78
C THR A 87 -1.20 14.20 0.00
N ARG A 88 -2.22 14.04 -0.85
CA ARG A 88 -2.82 15.10 -1.67
C ARG A 88 -3.43 16.19 -0.82
N TYR A 89 -3.36 17.43 -1.29
CA TYR A 89 -4.02 18.56 -0.65
C TYR A 89 -5.53 18.51 -0.88
N ARG A 90 -6.32 19.09 0.04
CA ARG A 90 -7.81 19.01 0.00
C ARG A 90 -8.46 19.58 -1.26
N TRP A 91 -7.79 20.48 -1.97
CA TRP A 91 -8.27 21.08 -3.22
C TRP A 91 -7.84 20.29 -4.47
N GLN A 92 -7.04 19.24 -4.32
CA GLN A 92 -6.68 18.34 -5.41
C GLN A 92 -7.71 17.22 -5.51
N SER A 93 -7.87 16.67 -6.71
CA SER A 93 -8.71 15.49 -6.93
C SER A 93 -8.22 14.32 -6.08
N GLU A 94 -9.17 13.52 -5.62
CA GLU A 94 -8.84 12.28 -4.91
C GLU A 94 -8.03 11.35 -5.82
N ARG A 95 -7.09 10.62 -5.22
CA ARG A 95 -6.31 9.60 -5.90
C ARG A 95 -6.43 8.29 -5.14
N THR A 96 -6.79 7.24 -5.86
CA THR A 96 -6.82 5.87 -5.36
C THR A 96 -5.66 5.07 -5.93
N VAL A 97 -5.17 4.13 -5.15
CA VAL A 97 -4.06 3.24 -5.48
C VAL A 97 -4.40 1.81 -5.06
N ALA A 98 -3.70 0.85 -5.64
CA ALA A 98 -3.75 -0.54 -5.21
C ALA A 98 -2.49 -0.86 -4.40
N LEU A 99 -2.66 -1.23 -3.13
CA LEU A 99 -1.59 -1.68 -2.24
C LEU A 99 -1.56 -3.19 -2.26
N LYS A 100 -0.49 -3.77 -2.79
CA LYS A 100 -0.20 -5.20 -2.69
C LYS A 100 0.66 -5.42 -1.46
N ILE A 101 0.09 -6.05 -0.44
CA ILE A 101 0.77 -6.35 0.82
C ILE A 101 1.19 -7.81 0.78
N LEU A 102 2.49 -8.05 0.77
CA LEU A 102 3.04 -9.39 0.70
C LEU A 102 2.98 -10.09 2.06
N ASN A 103 2.96 -11.41 2.01
CA ASN A 103 3.16 -12.23 3.19
C ASN A 103 4.53 -11.95 3.82
N SER A 104 4.68 -12.31 5.08
CA SER A 104 5.92 -12.16 5.81
C SER A 104 7.06 -12.83 5.06
N CYS A 105 8.08 -12.07 4.71
CA CYS A 105 9.20 -12.54 3.90
C CYS A 105 10.53 -12.15 4.54
N ASP A 106 11.60 -12.86 4.18
CA ASP A 106 12.95 -12.48 4.57
C ASP A 106 13.45 -11.28 3.75
N ALA A 107 14.54 -10.67 4.21
CA ALA A 107 15.12 -9.50 3.55
C ALA A 107 15.60 -9.83 2.13
N LYS A 108 16.05 -11.05 1.88
CA LYS A 108 16.52 -11.50 0.56
C LYS A 108 15.36 -11.52 -0.44
N SER A 109 14.27 -12.19 -0.10
CA SER A 109 13.09 -12.29 -0.97
C SER A 109 12.49 -10.90 -1.26
N ALA A 110 12.46 -10.02 -0.26
CA ALA A 110 12.04 -8.65 -0.45
C ALA A 110 12.97 -7.89 -1.41
N SER A 111 14.29 -8.02 -1.25
CA SER A 111 15.27 -7.40 -2.14
C SER A 111 15.16 -7.91 -3.58
N ASP A 112 14.98 -9.22 -3.77
CA ASP A 112 14.84 -9.83 -5.10
C ASP A 112 13.59 -9.27 -5.81
N LEU A 113 12.46 -9.16 -5.09
CA LEU A 113 11.23 -8.58 -5.63
C LEU A 113 11.37 -7.09 -5.95
N LEU A 114 12.04 -6.32 -5.10
CA LEU A 114 12.33 -4.90 -5.37
C LEU A 114 13.22 -4.73 -6.60
N GLY A 115 14.23 -5.59 -6.79
CA GLY A 115 15.07 -5.58 -7.98
C GLY A 115 14.28 -5.86 -9.27
N ILE A 116 13.28 -6.75 -9.21
CA ILE A 116 12.35 -6.98 -10.33
C ILE A 116 11.53 -5.73 -10.63
N GLU A 117 10.93 -5.10 -9.60
CA GLU A 117 10.14 -3.88 -9.78
C GLU A 117 10.97 -2.71 -10.31
N GLU A 118 12.21 -2.56 -9.84
CA GLU A 118 13.15 -1.55 -10.34
C GLU A 118 13.50 -1.79 -11.81
N THR A 119 13.77 -3.04 -12.19
CA THR A 119 14.02 -3.42 -13.59
C THR A 119 12.83 -3.07 -14.48
N VAL A 120 11.60 -3.34 -14.01
CA VAL A 120 10.37 -2.98 -14.72
C VAL A 120 10.16 -1.46 -14.79
N ALA A 121 10.57 -0.70 -13.77
CA ALA A 121 10.49 0.76 -13.77
C ALA A 121 11.48 1.39 -14.77
N GLN A 122 12.65 0.77 -14.97
CA GLN A 122 13.70 1.22 -15.90
C GLN A 122 13.50 0.75 -17.36
N LYS A 123 12.33 0.18 -17.69
CA LYS A 123 11.97 -0.26 -19.05
C LYS A 123 12.05 0.89 -20.07
N ASN A 124 12.36 0.57 -21.33
CA ASN A 124 12.50 1.52 -22.44
C ASN A 124 11.20 2.32 -22.70
N PRO A 125 11.17 3.66 -22.47
CA PRO A 125 10.00 4.51 -22.72
C PRO A 125 9.54 4.55 -24.18
N SER A 126 10.43 4.28 -25.13
CA SER A 126 10.13 4.28 -26.57
C SER A 126 9.49 2.98 -27.05
N HIS A 127 9.46 1.93 -26.21
CA HIS A 127 8.85 0.67 -26.58
C HIS A 127 7.32 0.77 -26.57
N LEU A 128 6.64 0.24 -27.59
CA LEU A 128 5.17 0.28 -27.68
C LEU A 128 4.47 -0.34 -26.46
N GLY A 129 5.09 -1.35 -25.87
CA GLY A 129 4.61 -2.01 -24.65
C GLY A 129 4.78 -1.21 -23.35
N TYR A 130 5.44 -0.04 -23.37
CA TYR A 130 5.74 0.72 -22.16
C TYR A 130 4.48 1.06 -21.35
N TYR A 131 3.44 1.55 -22.04
CA TYR A 131 2.20 2.05 -21.44
C TYR A 131 1.25 0.95 -20.97
N ILE A 132 1.38 -0.29 -21.48
CA ILE A 132 0.53 -1.43 -21.08
C ILE A 132 1.12 -2.22 -19.92
N THR A 133 2.42 -2.06 -19.66
CA THR A 133 3.08 -2.69 -18.52
C THR A 133 2.92 -1.82 -17.28
N ARG A 134 2.34 -2.36 -16.21
CA ARG A 134 2.29 -1.65 -14.91
C ARG A 134 3.69 -1.43 -14.34
N SER A 135 3.85 -0.38 -13.54
CA SER A 135 5.07 -0.12 -12.78
C SER A 135 4.73 0.20 -11.33
N CYS A 136 5.55 -0.26 -10.39
CA CYS A 136 5.43 0.09 -8.99
C CYS A 136 5.68 1.60 -8.80
N LEU A 137 4.77 2.29 -8.11
CA LEU A 137 4.86 3.72 -7.83
C LEU A 137 5.78 3.99 -6.64
N GLU A 138 5.68 3.14 -5.62
CA GLU A 138 6.39 3.25 -4.35
C GLU A 138 6.36 1.89 -3.65
N SER A 139 7.36 1.61 -2.84
CA SER A 139 7.40 0.45 -1.96
C SER A 139 7.83 0.85 -0.55
N PHE A 140 7.28 0.20 0.47
CA PHE A 140 7.69 0.39 1.86
C PHE A 140 7.48 -0.88 2.68
N GLU A 141 8.18 -0.97 3.81
CA GLU A 141 8.07 -2.09 4.73
C GLU A 141 7.04 -1.81 5.82
N LEU A 142 6.25 -2.82 6.14
CA LEU A 142 5.32 -2.84 7.26
C LEU A 142 5.83 -3.83 8.30
N LYS A 143 5.96 -3.36 9.54
CA LYS A 143 6.38 -4.21 10.67
C LYS A 143 5.17 -4.55 11.52
N THR A 144 4.93 -5.85 11.72
CA THR A 144 3.89 -6.37 12.61
C THR A 144 4.55 -7.34 13.58
N SER A 145 4.62 -6.95 14.86
CA SER A 145 5.36 -7.70 15.88
C SER A 145 6.79 -8.02 15.40
N ASP A 146 7.12 -9.29 15.17
CA ASP A 146 8.44 -9.76 14.72
C ASP A 146 8.50 -10.09 13.21
N LYS A 147 7.51 -9.66 12.43
CA LYS A 147 7.42 -9.93 10.99
C LYS A 147 7.49 -8.65 10.17
N MET A 148 8.15 -8.74 9.03
CA MET A 148 8.21 -7.69 8.03
C MET A 148 7.40 -8.11 6.81
N HIS A 149 6.61 -7.18 6.29
CA HIS A 149 5.80 -7.33 5.09
C HIS A 149 6.17 -6.23 4.10
N LEU A 150 6.56 -6.62 2.89
CA LEU A 150 6.77 -5.65 1.82
C LEU A 150 5.41 -5.20 1.28
N CYS A 151 5.20 -3.89 1.18
CA CYS A 151 4.04 -3.29 0.55
C CYS A 151 4.46 -2.60 -0.74
N LEU A 152 3.80 -2.94 -1.84
CA LEU A 152 4.01 -2.37 -3.17
C LEU A 152 2.77 -1.55 -3.55
N VAL A 153 2.98 -0.31 -4.01
CA VAL A 153 1.93 0.62 -4.40
C VAL A 153 1.85 0.68 -5.92
N TYR A 154 0.66 0.46 -6.47
CA TYR A 154 0.41 0.56 -7.91
C TYR A 154 -0.74 1.53 -8.19
N GLU A 155 -0.83 1.98 -9.44
CA GLU A 155 -2.07 2.58 -9.94
C GLU A 155 -3.21 1.56 -9.86
N ALA A 156 -4.39 2.01 -9.43
CA ALA A 156 -5.57 1.15 -9.41
C ALA A 156 -5.98 0.83 -10.86
N MET A 157 -6.04 -0.45 -11.19
CA MET A 157 -6.41 -0.96 -12.51
C MET A 157 -7.81 -1.59 -12.48
N ARG A 158 -8.32 -1.99 -13.64
CA ARG A 158 -9.58 -2.73 -13.80
C ARG A 158 -9.45 -4.21 -13.42
N GLU A 159 -10.60 -4.87 -13.40
CA GLU A 159 -10.77 -6.30 -13.17
C GLU A 159 -9.90 -7.13 -14.13
N PRO A 160 -9.34 -8.24 -13.65
CA PRO A 160 -8.59 -9.16 -14.51
C PRO A 160 -9.51 -9.80 -15.54
N MET A 161 -8.94 -10.13 -16.71
CA MET A 161 -9.66 -10.79 -17.82
C MET A 161 -10.35 -12.10 -17.41
N SER A 162 -9.86 -12.81 -16.39
CA SER A 162 -10.42 -14.08 -15.91
C SER A 162 -11.80 -13.95 -15.25
N MET A 163 -12.32 -12.73 -15.06
CA MET A 163 -13.69 -12.51 -14.58
C MET A 163 -14.74 -12.49 -15.72
N PHE A 164 -14.32 -12.59 -16.98
CA PHE A 164 -15.17 -12.63 -18.17
C PHE A 164 -15.02 -13.96 -18.91
#